data_AF-A0A1X7PE34-F1
#
_entry.id   AF-A0A1X7PE34-F1
#
_cell.length_a   1.000
_cell.length_b   1.000
_cell.length_c   1.000
_cell.angle_alpha   90.00
_cell.angle_beta   90.00
_cell.angle_gamma   90.00
#
_symmetry.space_group_name_H-M   'P 1'
#
loop_
_entity.id
_entity.type
_entity.pdbx_description
1 polymer ?
#
loop_
_entity_poly.entity_id
_entity_poly.type
_entity_poly.pdbx_seq_one_letter_code
_entity_poly.pdbx_strand_id
1 'polypeptide(L)'
;MSDTPPAWPPFYFSGGWFRMGSDEPQFKLKGKFEFEFLNSDEGDDPALAAAFYAADFPTRVAGEPRWLATGGWEIVPGETSSKGRIHSAAFTARRADTEVAGRVVFSPDPSHWVKVEVFLGAFRVLVAHMDKVWEEFELWPSGATEKTIDPPGRIGKRLDWINLAPSAWPALARLAGDHTFSIELPGRNVVEISAPGD
;
A
#
# COMPACT_ATOMS: atom_id res chain seq x y z
N MET A 1 -35.67 -19.24 -2.36
CA MET A 1 -34.38 -19.65 -1.79
C MET A 1 -33.63 -20.45 -2.83
N SER A 2 -32.65 -19.83 -3.47
CA SER A 2 -31.65 -20.50 -4.30
C SER A 2 -30.49 -19.52 -4.43
N ASP A 3 -29.62 -19.55 -3.42
CA ASP A 3 -28.41 -18.74 -3.33
C ASP A 3 -27.31 -19.51 -4.06
N THR A 4 -26.89 -19.00 -5.22
CA THR A 4 -25.72 -19.53 -5.94
C THR A 4 -24.66 -18.44 -5.94
N PRO A 5 -23.52 -18.62 -5.26
CA PRO A 5 -22.42 -17.66 -5.33
C PRO A 5 -21.74 -17.72 -6.72
N PRO A 6 -21.23 -16.59 -7.26
CA PRO A 6 -20.54 -16.60 -8.54
C PRO A 6 -19.18 -17.30 -8.44
N ALA A 7 -18.92 -18.19 -9.40
CA ALA A 7 -17.68 -18.94 -9.53
C ALA A 7 -16.51 -18.03 -9.97
N TRP A 8 -15.40 -18.09 -9.23
CA TRP A 8 -14.10 -17.55 -9.62
C TRP A 8 -13.18 -18.70 -10.04
N PRO A 9 -12.35 -18.59 -11.09
CA PRO A 9 -11.50 -19.68 -11.54
C PRO A 9 -10.30 -19.91 -10.60
N PRO A 10 -9.79 -21.15 -10.49
CA PRO A 10 -8.62 -21.47 -9.68
C PRO A 10 -7.32 -21.11 -10.41
N PHE A 11 -6.47 -20.28 -9.79
CA PHE A 11 -5.08 -20.12 -10.21
C PHE A 11 -4.23 -21.20 -9.54
N TYR A 12 -3.71 -22.13 -10.34
CA TYR A 12 -2.67 -23.08 -9.96
C TYR A 12 -1.29 -22.44 -10.17
N PHE A 13 -0.41 -22.53 -9.18
CA PHE A 13 1.03 -22.34 -9.37
C PHE A 13 1.74 -23.68 -9.13
N SER A 14 2.16 -24.33 -10.21
CA SER A 14 3.11 -25.46 -10.21
C SER A 14 4.54 -24.93 -10.43
N GLY A 15 5.50 -25.46 -9.69
CA GLY A 15 6.89 -24.99 -9.67
C GLY A 15 7.71 -25.26 -10.93
N GLY A 16 8.94 -24.75 -10.92
CA GLY A 16 9.97 -25.07 -11.90
C GLY A 16 11.31 -24.45 -11.52
N TRP A 17 12.29 -25.31 -11.22
CA TRP A 17 13.70 -24.93 -11.09
C TRP A 17 14.31 -24.81 -12.49
N PHE A 18 15.15 -23.80 -12.71
CA PHE A 18 16.06 -23.77 -13.86
C PHE A 18 17.49 -23.52 -13.41
N ARG A 19 18.37 -24.45 -13.80
CA ARG A 19 19.83 -24.30 -13.88
C ARG A 19 20.15 -24.19 -15.36
N MET A 20 20.91 -23.18 -15.77
CA MET A 20 21.56 -23.16 -17.09
C MET A 20 23.00 -22.68 -16.92
N GLY A 21 23.89 -23.39 -17.61
CA GLY A 21 25.34 -23.30 -17.49
C GLY A 21 25.98 -22.15 -18.24
N SER A 22 27.30 -22.14 -18.08
CA SER A 22 28.35 -21.24 -18.57
C SER A 22 28.35 -21.00 -20.08
N ASP A 23 28.44 -19.72 -20.49
CA ASP A 23 29.62 -19.11 -21.13
C ASP A 23 29.33 -17.62 -21.44
N GLU A 24 30.29 -16.74 -21.17
CA GLU A 24 30.15 -15.28 -20.99
C GLU A 24 29.88 -14.47 -22.28
N PRO A 25 29.44 -13.19 -22.16
CA PRO A 25 30.41 -12.11 -21.98
C PRO A 25 30.15 -11.27 -20.71
N GLN A 26 31.20 -11.06 -19.90
CA GLN A 26 31.18 -10.16 -18.75
C GLN A 26 30.99 -8.71 -19.19
N PHE A 27 29.75 -8.23 -19.16
CA PHE A 27 29.49 -6.81 -19.01
C PHE A 27 29.78 -6.42 -17.57
N LYS A 28 30.96 -5.85 -17.35
CA LYS A 28 31.36 -5.30 -16.06
C LYS A 28 30.58 -3.99 -15.84
N LEU A 29 29.33 -4.10 -15.38
CA LEU A 29 28.61 -2.96 -14.82
C LEU A 29 29.28 -2.60 -13.48
N LYS A 30 30.28 -1.71 -13.54
CA LYS A 30 30.76 -0.99 -12.36
C LYS A 30 29.71 0.07 -12.01
N GLY A 31 28.64 -0.39 -11.38
CA GLY A 31 27.64 0.43 -10.73
C GLY A 31 27.01 -0.45 -9.67
N LYS A 32 27.55 -0.41 -8.46
CA LYS A 32 26.76 -0.80 -7.30
C LYS A 32 25.61 0.22 -7.26
N PHE A 33 24.42 -0.18 -7.68
CA PHE A 33 23.21 0.53 -7.26
C PHE A 33 23.02 0.14 -5.79
N GLU A 34 23.69 0.89 -4.91
CA GLU A 34 23.34 0.90 -3.50
C GLU A 34 22.02 1.66 -3.43
N PHE A 35 20.92 0.91 -3.26
CA PHE A 35 19.61 1.50 -3.07
C PHE A 35 19.59 2.15 -1.68
N GLU A 36 19.23 3.42 -1.63
CA GLU A 36 18.90 4.12 -0.39
C GLU A 36 17.50 3.62 0.05
N PHE A 37 17.52 2.78 1.08
CA PHE A 37 16.35 2.20 1.74
C PHE A 37 15.98 3.06 2.94
N LEU A 38 14.72 3.03 3.40
CA LEU A 38 14.23 3.52 4.69
C LEU A 38 15.34 3.97 5.66
N ASN A 39 15.50 5.30 5.81
CA ASN A 39 16.45 5.96 6.71
C ASN A 39 17.97 5.77 6.42
N SER A 40 18.39 5.38 5.21
CA SER A 40 19.82 5.33 4.86
C SER A 40 20.54 6.67 5.08
N ASP A 41 19.84 7.79 4.90
CA ASP A 41 20.37 9.14 5.08
C ASP A 41 20.33 9.62 6.53
N GLU A 42 19.43 9.05 7.35
CA GLU A 42 19.34 9.32 8.80
C GLU A 42 20.28 8.42 9.62
N GLY A 43 20.89 7.40 9.00
CA GLY A 43 21.89 6.51 9.61
C GLY A 43 21.32 5.40 10.48
N ASP A 44 20.00 5.18 10.47
CA ASP A 44 19.36 4.08 11.19
C ASP A 44 19.48 2.74 10.45
N ASP A 45 19.43 1.63 11.19
CA ASP A 45 19.29 0.30 10.60
C ASP A 45 17.94 0.20 9.85
N PRO A 46 17.93 -0.01 8.53
CA PRO A 46 16.70 -0.06 7.72
C PRO A 46 15.70 -1.11 8.22
N ALA A 47 16.18 -2.22 8.80
CA ALA A 47 15.30 -3.24 9.36
C ALA A 47 14.61 -2.77 10.66
N LEU A 48 15.29 -1.97 11.48
CA LEU A 48 14.70 -1.36 12.67
C LEU A 48 13.72 -0.24 12.30
N ALA A 49 14.06 0.57 11.29
CA ALA A 49 13.17 1.61 10.77
C ALA A 49 11.87 1.00 10.23
N ALA A 50 11.96 -0.04 9.41
CA ALA A 50 10.78 -0.76 8.90
C ALA A 50 9.92 -1.33 10.06
N ALA A 51 10.55 -1.93 11.07
CA ALA A 51 9.82 -2.44 12.24
C ALA A 51 9.13 -1.31 13.04
N PHE A 52 9.79 -0.16 13.20
CA PHE A 52 9.24 1.00 13.87
C PHE A 52 8.01 1.55 13.13
N TYR A 53 8.12 1.80 11.83
CA TYR A 53 7.00 2.33 11.05
C TYR A 53 5.85 1.33 10.94
N ALA A 54 6.13 0.02 10.86
CA ALA A 54 5.08 -1.00 10.90
C ALA A 54 4.26 -0.94 12.21
N ALA A 55 4.89 -0.59 13.33
CA ALA A 55 4.21 -0.47 14.64
C ALA A 55 3.51 0.87 14.85
N ASP A 56 4.12 1.97 14.40
CA ASP A 56 3.64 3.34 14.63
C ASP A 56 2.43 3.69 13.74
N PHE A 57 2.44 3.28 12.47
CA PHE A 57 1.44 3.67 11.48
C PHE A 57 -0.01 3.29 11.84
N PRO A 58 -0.31 2.05 12.28
CA PRO A 58 -1.66 1.66 12.69
C PRO A 58 -2.23 2.54 13.80
N THR A 59 -1.39 2.91 14.77
CA THR A 59 -1.81 3.71 15.93
C THR A 59 -2.18 5.13 15.53
N ARG A 60 -1.42 5.73 14.60
CA ARG A 60 -1.71 7.08 14.11
C ARG A 60 -2.97 7.14 13.28
N VAL A 61 -3.15 6.18 12.36
CA VAL A 61 -4.37 6.10 11.54
C VAL A 61 -5.61 5.86 12.40
N ALA A 62 -5.49 5.01 13.42
CA ALA A 62 -6.58 4.71 14.35
C ALA A 62 -6.90 5.84 15.34
N GLY A 63 -6.01 6.80 15.52
CA GLY A 63 -6.24 7.97 16.39
C GLY A 63 -7.25 8.95 15.82
N GLU A 64 -7.53 8.88 14.51
CA GLU A 64 -8.42 9.79 13.81
C GLU A 64 -9.85 9.24 13.75
N PRO A 65 -10.89 10.08 13.96
CA PRO A 65 -12.27 9.59 14.11
C PRO A 65 -12.85 9.05 12.79
N ARG A 66 -12.40 9.59 11.66
CA ARG A 66 -12.83 9.19 10.32
C ARG A 66 -11.92 9.77 9.24
N TRP A 67 -11.97 9.13 8.09
CA TRP A 67 -11.31 9.54 6.85
C TRP A 67 -12.32 9.56 5.70
N LEU A 68 -12.08 10.39 4.71
CA LEU A 68 -12.86 10.47 3.48
C LEU A 68 -12.04 9.90 2.32
N ALA A 69 -12.66 9.07 1.49
CA ALA A 69 -12.02 8.48 0.34
C ALA A 69 -12.78 8.78 -0.96
N THR A 70 -12.05 8.76 -2.08
CA THR A 70 -12.59 8.98 -3.43
C THR A 70 -13.84 8.15 -3.66
N GLY A 71 -14.83 8.75 -4.33
CA GLY A 71 -16.14 8.13 -4.56
C GLY A 71 -17.10 8.28 -3.39
N GLY A 72 -16.78 9.09 -2.38
CA GLY A 72 -17.67 9.39 -1.25
C GLY A 72 -17.72 8.28 -0.20
N TRP A 73 -16.64 7.52 -0.07
CA TRP A 73 -16.49 6.53 0.99
C TRP A 73 -16.02 7.21 2.27
N GLU A 74 -16.60 6.84 3.40
CA GLU A 74 -16.10 7.17 4.72
C GLU A 74 -15.38 5.96 5.30
N ILE A 75 -14.14 6.12 5.76
CA ILE A 75 -13.37 5.06 6.40
C ILE A 75 -13.29 5.40 7.89
N VAL A 76 -13.91 4.55 8.71
CA VAL A 76 -13.89 4.67 10.17
C VAL A 76 -12.85 3.68 10.71
N PRO A 77 -11.76 4.15 11.33
CA PRO A 77 -10.78 3.26 11.93
C PRO A 77 -11.39 2.45 13.09
N GLY A 78 -10.91 1.22 13.23
CA GLY A 78 -11.31 0.30 14.29
C GLY A 78 -10.14 -0.05 15.20
N GLU A 79 -10.26 -1.18 15.89
CA GLU A 79 -9.23 -1.65 16.82
C GLU A 79 -7.91 -1.96 16.11
N THR A 80 -6.81 -1.67 16.80
CA THR A 80 -5.47 -2.08 16.40
C THR A 80 -5.08 -3.36 17.13
N SER A 81 -4.28 -4.20 16.47
CA SER A 81 -3.73 -5.39 17.10
C SER A 81 -2.31 -5.66 16.64
N SER A 82 -1.51 -6.28 17.51
CA SER A 82 -0.11 -6.59 17.24
C SER A 82 0.20 -8.03 17.62
N LYS A 83 0.95 -8.74 16.76
CA LYS A 83 1.47 -10.08 17.01
C LYS A 83 2.91 -10.17 16.53
N GLY A 84 3.85 -10.06 17.47
CA GLY A 84 5.28 -9.96 17.13
C GLY A 84 5.56 -8.67 16.37
N ARG A 85 6.16 -8.78 15.18
CA ARG A 85 6.46 -7.64 14.28
C ARG A 85 5.37 -7.35 13.25
N ILE A 86 4.21 -7.99 13.39
CA ILE A 86 3.06 -7.80 12.51
C ILE A 86 2.03 -6.98 13.27
N HIS A 87 1.64 -5.85 12.70
CA HIS A 87 0.69 -4.93 13.28
C HIS A 87 -0.49 -4.75 12.33
N SER A 88 -1.67 -4.45 12.86
CA SER A 88 -2.86 -4.27 12.04
C SER A 88 -3.79 -3.24 12.63
N ALA A 89 -4.57 -2.61 11.75
CA ALA A 89 -5.70 -1.76 12.10
C ALA A 89 -6.93 -2.29 11.37
N ALA A 90 -8.01 -2.55 12.10
CA ALA A 90 -9.31 -2.76 11.51
C ALA A 90 -9.87 -1.43 10.99
N PHE A 91 -10.81 -1.49 10.05
CA PHE A 91 -11.59 -0.33 9.63
C PHE A 91 -12.94 -0.76 9.10
N THR A 92 -13.86 0.19 9.04
CA THR A 92 -15.16 0.05 8.38
C THR A 92 -15.26 1.10 7.29
N ALA A 93 -15.41 0.67 6.04
CA ALA A 93 -15.68 1.55 4.91
C ALA A 93 -17.20 1.65 4.67
N ARG A 94 -17.73 2.87 4.62
CA ARG A 94 -19.16 3.17 4.48
C ARG A 94 -19.43 4.05 3.27
N ARG A 95 -20.50 3.76 2.54
CA ARG A 95 -21.03 4.63 1.50
C ARG A 95 -22.51 4.33 1.29
N ALA A 96 -23.37 5.32 1.51
CA ALA A 96 -24.83 5.16 1.45
C ALA A 96 -25.28 3.92 2.26
N ASP A 97 -25.96 2.97 1.63
CA ASP A 97 -26.46 1.75 2.27
C ASP A 97 -25.45 0.57 2.24
N THR A 98 -24.18 0.84 1.91
CA THR A 98 -23.12 -0.16 1.85
C THR A 98 -22.11 0.04 2.97
N GLU A 99 -21.85 -1.04 3.71
CA GLU A 99 -20.81 -1.10 4.73
C GLU A 99 -19.92 -2.32 4.48
N VAL A 100 -18.59 -2.12 4.53
CA VAL A 100 -17.60 -3.18 4.33
C VAL A 100 -16.55 -3.10 5.44
N ALA A 101 -16.42 -4.17 6.21
CA ALA A 101 -15.34 -4.33 7.17
C ALA A 101 -14.03 -4.71 6.46
N GLY A 102 -12.94 -4.11 6.91
CA GLY A 102 -11.61 -4.38 6.41
C GLY A 102 -10.54 -4.33 7.48
N ARG A 103 -9.33 -4.66 7.08
CA ARG A 103 -8.13 -4.49 7.89
C ARG A 103 -6.93 -4.15 7.03
N VAL A 104 -6.03 -3.37 7.58
CA VAL A 104 -4.70 -3.13 7.01
C VAL A 104 -3.68 -3.81 7.91
N VAL A 105 -2.73 -4.52 7.32
CA VAL A 105 -1.66 -5.23 8.01
C VAL A 105 -0.32 -4.65 7.59
N PHE A 106 0.53 -4.38 8.56
CA PHE A 106 1.86 -3.82 8.41
C PHE A 106 2.88 -4.81 8.96
N SER A 107 3.96 -5.05 8.21
CA SER A 107 5.04 -5.93 8.63
C SER A 107 6.36 -5.50 7.99
N PRO A 108 7.51 -5.67 8.67
CA PRO A 108 8.79 -5.48 8.03
C PRO A 108 9.03 -6.57 6.98
N ASP A 109 9.53 -6.17 5.82
CA ASP A 109 9.94 -7.07 4.74
C ASP A 109 11.47 -7.28 4.74
N PRO A 110 11.98 -8.46 4.33
CA PRO A 110 13.42 -8.65 4.12
C PRO A 110 14.07 -7.66 3.16
N SER A 111 13.30 -7.00 2.29
CA SER A 111 13.77 -5.90 1.43
C SER A 111 14.01 -4.58 2.18
N HIS A 112 13.87 -4.56 3.52
CA HIS A 112 13.93 -3.37 4.37
C HIS A 112 12.81 -2.34 4.14
N TRP A 113 11.75 -2.74 3.44
CA TRP A 113 10.52 -1.97 3.31
C TRP A 113 9.50 -2.37 4.37
N VAL A 114 8.48 -1.53 4.56
CA VAL A 114 7.29 -1.95 5.29
C VAL A 114 6.30 -2.52 4.29
N LYS A 115 6.03 -3.82 4.39
CA LYS A 115 4.96 -4.44 3.62
C LYS A 115 3.61 -4.06 4.22
N VAL A 116 2.72 -3.54 3.38
CA VAL A 116 1.36 -3.13 3.69
C VAL A 116 0.39 -4.03 2.91
N GLU A 117 -0.52 -4.71 3.61
CA GLU A 117 -1.53 -5.57 3.00
C GLU A 117 -2.93 -5.13 3.46
N VAL A 118 -3.81 -4.84 2.50
CA VAL A 118 -5.21 -4.47 2.77
C VAL A 118 -6.13 -5.64 2.47
N PHE A 119 -7.02 -5.93 3.41
CA PHE A 119 -8.03 -6.97 3.30
C PHE A 119 -9.43 -6.39 3.44
N LEU A 120 -10.36 -6.88 2.61
CA LEU A 120 -11.80 -6.72 2.80
C LEU A 120 -12.37 -8.11 3.09
N GLY A 121 -12.80 -8.32 4.34
CA GLY A 121 -13.10 -9.67 4.85
C GLY A 121 -11.90 -10.62 4.71
N ALA A 122 -12.07 -11.72 3.97
CA ALA A 122 -11.02 -12.70 3.71
C ALA A 122 -10.16 -12.38 2.47
N PHE A 123 -10.55 -11.40 1.65
CA PHE A 123 -9.89 -11.12 0.38
C PHE A 123 -8.80 -10.07 0.56
N ARG A 124 -7.56 -10.41 0.17
CA ARG A 124 -6.47 -9.45 0.07
C ARG A 124 -6.63 -8.64 -1.21
N VAL A 125 -6.94 -7.36 -1.07
CA VAL A 125 -7.29 -6.47 -2.19
C VAL A 125 -6.13 -5.58 -2.64
N LEU A 126 -5.17 -5.32 -1.75
CA LEU A 126 -4.01 -4.50 -2.04
C LEU A 126 -2.78 -5.03 -1.32
N VAL A 127 -1.64 -5.01 -2.01
CA VAL A 127 -0.32 -5.18 -1.41
C VAL A 127 0.56 -4.04 -1.90
N ALA A 128 1.21 -3.37 -0.96
CA ALA A 128 2.18 -2.33 -1.24
C ALA A 128 3.42 -2.53 -0.35
N HIS A 129 4.54 -2.00 -0.81
CA HIS A 129 5.72 -1.79 -0.01
C HIS A 129 5.90 -0.30 0.20
N MET A 130 6.01 0.07 1.46
CA MET A 130 6.13 1.44 1.91
C MET A 130 7.59 1.73 2.24
N ASP A 131 8.06 2.84 1.69
CA ASP A 131 9.37 3.42 1.98
C ASP A 131 9.19 4.87 2.47
N LYS A 132 10.09 5.37 3.31
CA LYS A 132 10.07 6.76 3.75
C LYS A 132 11.18 7.50 3.01
N VAL A 133 10.79 8.47 2.20
CA VAL A 133 11.71 9.29 1.41
C VAL A 133 11.57 10.73 1.88
N TRP A 134 12.63 11.23 2.53
CA TRP A 134 12.62 12.52 3.24
C TRP A 134 11.49 12.61 4.29
N GLU A 135 10.46 13.37 3.98
CA GLU A 135 9.34 13.65 4.88
C GLU A 135 8.06 12.91 4.46
N GLU A 136 7.99 12.32 3.27
CA GLU A 136 6.81 11.61 2.76
C GLU A 136 7.04 10.10 2.74
N PHE A 137 5.94 9.34 2.65
CA PHE A 137 6.03 7.91 2.41
C PHE A 137 5.62 7.59 0.99
N GLU A 138 6.40 6.75 0.34
CA GLU A 138 6.13 6.23 -1.00
C GLU A 138 5.58 4.82 -0.89
N LEU A 139 4.61 4.49 -1.74
CA LEU A 139 4.00 3.17 -1.83
C LEU A 139 4.22 2.58 -3.21
N TRP A 140 4.74 1.36 -3.22
CA TRP A 140 5.10 0.61 -4.42
C TRP A 140 4.28 -0.69 -4.50
N PRO A 141 3.71 -1.07 -5.65
CA PRO A 141 2.91 -2.30 -5.75
C PRO A 141 3.76 -3.56 -5.53
N SER A 142 3.11 -4.67 -5.20
CA SER A 142 3.79 -5.97 -5.12
C SER A 142 4.40 -6.33 -6.48
N GLY A 143 5.73 -6.50 -6.53
CA GLY A 143 6.45 -6.80 -7.77
C GLY A 143 7.14 -5.60 -8.41
N ALA A 144 7.06 -4.41 -7.80
CA ALA A 144 7.97 -3.32 -8.16
C ALA A 144 9.42 -3.78 -7.93
N THR A 145 10.16 -3.96 -9.02
CA THR A 145 11.58 -4.34 -9.00
C THR A 145 12.49 -3.12 -8.94
N GLU A 146 11.97 -1.94 -9.26
CA GLU A 146 12.69 -0.68 -9.37
C GLU A 146 11.80 0.48 -8.90
N LYS A 147 12.40 1.48 -8.22
CA LYS A 147 11.75 2.76 -7.93
C LYS A 147 11.82 3.63 -9.18
N THR A 148 10.68 4.08 -9.67
CA THR A 148 10.59 5.16 -10.67
C THR A 148 10.71 6.53 -10.01
N ILE A 149 10.88 7.60 -10.81
CA ILE A 149 10.94 8.98 -10.30
C ILE A 149 9.63 9.35 -9.58
N ASP A 150 8.49 8.88 -10.10
CA ASP A 150 7.19 9.09 -9.50
C ASP A 150 6.67 7.79 -8.88
N PRO A 151 6.48 7.73 -7.55
CA PRO A 151 5.88 6.57 -6.91
C PRO A 151 4.37 6.52 -7.23
N PRO A 152 3.82 5.33 -7.49
CA PRO A 152 2.41 5.18 -7.80
C PRO A 152 1.51 5.45 -6.60
N GLY A 153 2.03 5.41 -5.37
CA GLY A 153 1.30 5.84 -4.19
C GLY A 153 2.15 6.69 -3.27
N ARG A 154 1.49 7.60 -2.55
CA ARG A 154 2.12 8.55 -1.63
C ARG A 154 1.27 8.73 -0.39
N ILE A 155 1.94 8.99 0.73
CA ILE A 155 1.33 9.37 2.00
C ILE A 155 2.00 10.66 2.47
N GLY A 156 1.19 11.65 2.83
CA GLY A 156 1.70 12.92 3.33
C GLY A 156 2.48 12.76 4.63
N LYS A 157 3.46 13.65 4.84
CA LYS A 157 4.29 13.72 6.06
C LYS A 157 3.53 13.59 7.38
N ARG A 158 2.37 14.24 7.45
CA ARG A 158 1.52 14.31 8.65
C ARG A 158 0.56 13.13 8.78
N LEU A 159 0.62 12.18 7.85
CA LEU A 159 -0.30 11.05 7.75
C LEU A 159 -1.75 11.51 7.76
N ASP A 160 -2.07 12.50 6.93
CA ASP A 160 -3.41 13.08 6.82
C ASP A 160 -3.98 13.00 5.41
N TRP A 161 -3.22 12.46 4.47
CA TRP A 161 -3.70 12.01 3.17
C TRP A 161 -2.87 10.86 2.62
N ILE A 162 -3.50 10.06 1.77
CA ILE A 162 -2.96 8.95 1.01
C ILE A 162 -3.48 9.10 -0.41
N ASN A 163 -2.60 9.03 -1.41
CA ASN A 163 -2.96 9.03 -2.82
C ASN A 163 -2.40 7.79 -3.49
N LEU A 164 -3.22 7.07 -4.25
CA LEU A 164 -2.87 5.85 -4.95
C LEU A 164 -3.31 5.95 -6.41
N ALA A 165 -2.39 5.71 -7.34
CA ALA A 165 -2.69 5.59 -8.76
C ALA A 165 -3.41 4.25 -9.02
N PRO A 166 -4.65 4.23 -9.53
CA PRO A 166 -5.38 2.98 -9.72
C PRO A 166 -4.73 2.03 -10.74
N SER A 167 -3.94 2.57 -11.67
CA SER A 167 -3.17 1.79 -12.64
C SER A 167 -2.17 0.83 -11.99
N ALA A 168 -1.65 1.15 -10.81
CA ALA A 168 -0.75 0.28 -10.06
C ALA A 168 -1.48 -0.75 -9.18
N TRP A 169 -2.75 -0.50 -8.85
CA TRP A 169 -3.58 -1.39 -8.04
C TRP A 169 -4.96 -1.59 -8.68
N PRO A 170 -5.13 -2.61 -9.55
CA PRO A 170 -6.37 -2.81 -10.31
C PRO A 170 -7.66 -2.89 -9.48
N ALA A 171 -7.55 -3.29 -8.20
CA ALA A 171 -8.68 -3.29 -7.28
C ALA A 171 -9.24 -1.88 -7.02
N LEU A 172 -8.40 -0.84 -7.11
CA LEU A 172 -8.79 0.57 -6.92
C LEU A 172 -9.44 1.18 -8.17
N ALA A 173 -9.15 0.66 -9.36
CA ALA A 173 -9.71 1.19 -10.61
C ALA A 173 -11.25 1.16 -10.62
N ARG A 174 -11.85 0.18 -9.93
CA ARG A 174 -13.31 0.11 -9.77
C ARG A 174 -13.89 1.16 -8.82
N LEU A 175 -13.06 1.75 -7.96
CA LEU A 175 -13.46 2.72 -6.93
C LEU A 175 -13.21 4.17 -7.37
N ALA A 176 -12.10 4.42 -8.07
CA ALA A 176 -11.70 5.76 -8.53
C ALA A 176 -11.79 5.98 -10.04
N GLY A 177 -12.07 4.93 -10.84
CA GLY A 177 -11.92 5.01 -12.30
C GLY A 177 -10.47 5.19 -12.70
N ASP A 178 -10.22 6.14 -13.61
CA ASP A 178 -8.87 6.51 -14.08
C ASP A 178 -8.23 7.63 -13.24
N HIS A 179 -8.92 8.13 -12.21
CA HIS A 179 -8.44 9.21 -11.34
C HIS A 179 -7.70 8.67 -10.12
N THR A 180 -6.86 9.49 -9.50
CA THR A 180 -6.20 9.15 -8.23
C THR A 180 -7.23 8.72 -7.18
N PHE A 181 -6.98 7.57 -6.56
CA PHE A 181 -7.71 7.15 -5.37
C PHE A 181 -7.09 7.82 -4.16
N SER A 182 -7.82 8.75 -3.57
CA SER A 182 -7.39 9.56 -2.43
C SER A 182 -8.13 9.12 -1.17
N ILE A 183 -7.43 9.14 -0.04
CA ILE A 183 -7.98 9.01 1.31
C ILE A 183 -7.42 10.18 2.12
N GLU A 184 -8.25 10.96 2.80
CA GLU A 184 -7.81 12.16 3.52
C GLU A 184 -8.64 12.44 4.78
N LEU A 185 -8.05 13.18 5.71
CA LEU A 185 -8.79 13.66 6.88
C LEU A 185 -9.79 14.77 6.49
N PRO A 186 -10.99 14.79 7.08
CA PRO A 186 -11.97 15.83 6.82
C PRO A 186 -11.40 17.23 7.10
N GLY A 187 -11.66 18.19 6.20
CA GLY A 187 -11.29 19.59 6.40
C GLY A 187 -9.91 19.99 5.88
N ARG A 188 -9.17 19.08 5.23
CA ARG A 188 -8.22 19.47 4.20
C ARG A 188 -8.97 19.77 2.91
N ASN A 189 -8.59 20.87 2.25
CA ASN A 189 -9.24 21.31 1.02
C ASN A 189 -9.22 20.19 -0.02
N VAL A 190 -10.39 19.65 -0.34
CA VAL A 190 -10.65 18.97 -1.60
C VAL A 190 -10.46 20.03 -2.69
N VAL A 191 -9.23 20.22 -3.17
CA VAL A 191 -9.09 20.77 -4.51
C VAL A 191 -9.50 19.61 -5.40
N GLU A 192 -10.79 19.54 -5.73
CA GLU A 192 -11.23 18.78 -6.89
C GLU A 192 -10.38 19.31 -8.05
N ILE A 193 -9.37 18.53 -8.45
CA ILE A 193 -8.77 18.70 -9.76
C ILE A 193 -9.82 18.16 -10.71
N SER A 194 -10.83 18.99 -10.97
CA SER A 194 -11.67 18.85 -12.14
C SER A 194 -10.70 18.77 -13.30
N ALA A 195 -10.63 17.61 -13.94
CA ALA A 195 -10.08 17.54 -15.29
C ALA A 195 -10.74 18.69 -16.08
N PRO A 196 -9.97 19.52 -16.79
CA PRO A 196 -10.59 20.56 -17.60
C PRO A 196 -11.56 19.87 -18.55
N GLY A 197 -12.84 20.21 -18.41
CA GLY A 197 -13.86 19.86 -19.37
C GLY A 197 -13.57 20.60 -20.69
N ASP A 198 -13.87 19.87 -21.76
CA ASP A 198 -13.86 20.18 -23.19
C ASP A 198 -12.50 20.19 -23.92
#